data_AF-B5JRY8-F1
#
_entry.id   AF-B5JRY8-F1
#
_cell.length_a   1.000
_cell.length_b   1.000
_cell.length_c   1.000
_cell.angle_alpha   90.00
_cell.angle_beta   90.00
_cell.angle_gamma   90.00
#
_symmetry.space_group_name_H-M   'P 1'
#
loop_
_entity.id
_entity.type
_entity.pdbx_description
1 polymer ?
#
loop_
_entity_poly.entity_id
_entity_poly.type
_entity_poly.pdbx_seq_one_letter_code
_entity_poly.pdbx_strand_id
1 'polypeptide(L)'
;MVVEGIMESLHIVVSGRVQGVAYRAWCREQALKLGVVGWVRNLYDGRVEMLITGEPAALHRLQKELHRGPPLAQVEQIESREVDTRLEASRFDVLETAQNIWSESEWH
;
A
#
# COMPACT_ATOMS: atom_id res chain seq x y z
N MET A 1 -0.36 15.56 27.53
CA MET A 1 -1.13 14.36 27.18
C MET A 1 -0.53 13.84 25.88
N VAL A 2 0.20 12.74 25.94
CA VAL A 2 0.53 12.00 24.72
C VAL A 2 -0.76 11.28 24.35
N VAL A 3 -1.41 11.72 23.29
CA VAL A 3 -2.43 10.90 22.65
C VAL A 3 -1.64 9.72 22.09
N GLU A 4 -1.79 8.53 22.67
CA GLU A 4 -1.27 7.33 22.01
C GLU A 4 -2.03 7.23 20.69
N GLY A 5 -1.38 7.62 19.60
CA GLY A 5 -1.96 7.59 18.26
C GLY A 5 -2.34 6.16 17.94
N ILE A 6 -3.62 5.92 17.66
CA ILE A 6 -4.08 4.64 17.14
C ILE A 6 -3.34 4.42 15.83
N MET A 7 -2.67 3.27 15.70
CA MET A 7 -1.97 2.87 14.49
C MET A 7 -2.73 1.71 13.87
N GLU A 8 -3.09 1.85 12.61
CA GLU A 8 -3.77 0.80 11.83
C GLU A 8 -2.81 0.26 10.78
N SER A 9 -3.06 -0.97 10.34
CA SER A 9 -2.35 -1.57 9.21
C SER A 9 -3.33 -2.00 8.14
N LEU A 10 -3.03 -1.64 6.89
CA LEU A 10 -3.85 -1.96 5.74
C LEU A 10 -3.05 -2.77 4.72
N HIS A 11 -3.60 -3.90 4.32
CA HIS A 11 -3.18 -4.60 3.13
C HIS A 11 -3.97 -4.05 1.94
N ILE A 12 -3.27 -3.66 0.88
CA ILE A 12 -3.86 -3.01 -0.29
C ILE A 12 -3.35 -3.66 -1.57
N VAL A 13 -4.29 -3.95 -2.47
CA VAL A 13 -4.01 -4.43 -3.83
C VAL A 13 -4.59 -3.47 -4.84
N VAL A 14 -3.78 -3.06 -5.81
CA VAL A 14 -4.13 -2.10 -6.86
C VAL A 14 -4.03 -2.78 -8.22
N SER A 15 -5.06 -2.64 -9.05
CA SER A 15 -5.10 -3.13 -10.43
C SER A 15 -5.27 -2.01 -11.46
N GLY A 16 -5.01 -2.35 -12.72
CA GLY A 16 -5.03 -1.44 -13.87
C GLY A 16 -3.64 -1.24 -14.48
N ARG A 17 -3.40 -0.08 -15.09
CA ARG A 17 -2.09 0.31 -15.64
C ARG A 17 -1.18 0.84 -14.53
N VAL A 18 -0.62 -0.07 -13.73
CA VAL A 18 0.15 0.27 -12.52
C VAL A 18 1.61 -0.23 -12.53
N GLN A 19 2.03 -0.95 -13.56
CA GLN A 19 3.43 -1.35 -13.77
C GLN A 19 4.07 -0.62 -14.95
N GLY A 20 5.39 -0.46 -14.94
CA GLY A 20 6.13 0.31 -15.95
C GLY A 20 5.88 1.84 -15.90
N VAL A 21 5.18 2.33 -14.87
CA VAL A 21 4.76 3.74 -14.70
C VAL A 21 5.32 4.38 -13.43
N ALA A 22 6.36 3.79 -12.85
CA ALA A 22 6.99 4.22 -11.59
C ALA A 22 6.06 4.23 -10.35
N TYR A 23 4.96 3.45 -10.37
CA TYR A 23 3.96 3.42 -9.29
C TYR A 23 4.53 3.13 -7.90
N ARG A 24 5.45 2.16 -7.79
CA ARG A 24 6.12 1.81 -6.51
C ARG A 24 6.93 2.97 -5.93
N ALA A 25 7.73 3.63 -6.76
CA ALA A 25 8.55 4.77 -6.34
C ALA A 25 7.67 5.95 -5.93
N TRP A 26 6.61 6.21 -6.69
CA TRP A 26 5.62 7.24 -6.39
C TRP A 26 4.87 6.96 -5.08
N CYS A 27 4.45 5.71 -4.82
CA CYS A 27 3.83 5.31 -3.55
C CYS A 27 4.73 5.59 -2.36
N ARG A 28 6.01 5.20 -2.45
CA ARG A 28 7.00 5.47 -1.41
C ARG A 28 7.11 6.97 -1.10
N GLU A 29 7.12 7.82 -2.14
CA GLU A 29 7.17 9.27 -1.95
C GLU A 29 5.94 9.81 -1.19
N GLN A 30 4.73 9.36 -1.55
CA GLN A 30 3.51 9.79 -0.86
C GLN A 30 3.46 9.28 0.58
N ALA A 31 3.84 8.03 0.81
CA ALA A 31 3.87 7.45 2.15
C ALA A 31 4.82 8.23 3.07
N LEU A 32 6.02 8.57 2.59
CA LEU A 32 6.99 9.38 3.33
C LEU A 32 6.44 10.77 3.69
N LYS A 33 5.72 11.44 2.77
CA LYS A 33 5.09 12.75 3.04
C LYS A 33 4.00 12.68 4.11
N LEU A 34 3.34 11.54 4.24
CA LEU A 34 2.24 11.31 5.16
C LEU A 34 2.67 10.64 6.47
N GLY A 35 3.97 10.32 6.64
CA GLY A 35 4.46 9.61 7.82
C GLY A 35 4.01 8.14 7.88
N VAL A 36 3.63 7.55 6.75
CA VAL A 36 3.20 6.15 6.65
C VAL A 36 4.42 5.26 6.42
N VAL A 37 4.50 4.16 7.17
CA VAL A 37 5.54 3.13 7.04
C VAL A 37 4.95 1.88 6.36
N GLY A 38 5.81 0.99 5.87
CA GLY A 38 5.35 -0.24 5.23
C GLY A 38 6.19 -0.67 4.05
N TRP A 39 5.56 -1.31 3.07
CA TRP A 39 6.22 -1.70 1.84
C TRP A 39 5.27 -1.74 0.65
N VAL A 40 5.84 -1.66 -0.55
CA VAL A 40 5.12 -1.84 -1.83
C VAL A 40 5.91 -2.76 -2.76
N ARG A 41 5.20 -3.61 -3.53
CA ARG A 41 5.80 -4.50 -4.53
C ARG A 41 4.91 -4.68 -5.75
N ASN A 42 5.53 -5.09 -6.85
CA ASN A 42 4.79 -5.54 -8.03
C ASN A 42 4.42 -7.00 -7.84
N LEU A 43 3.28 -7.39 -8.38
CA LEU A 43 2.86 -8.77 -8.51
C LEU A 43 3.11 -9.27 -9.93
N TYR A 44 3.42 -10.57 -10.10
CA TYR A 44 3.61 -11.17 -11.43
C TYR A 44 2.37 -11.13 -12.31
N ASP A 45 1.18 -11.03 -11.70
CA ASP A 45 -0.10 -10.92 -12.40
C ASP A 45 -0.42 -9.50 -12.91
N GLY A 46 0.52 -8.55 -12.75
CA GLY A 46 0.38 -7.18 -13.22
C GLY A 46 -0.14 -6.19 -12.15
N ARG A 47 -0.58 -6.66 -10.98
CA ARG A 47 -1.04 -5.80 -9.88
C ARG A 47 0.11 -5.18 -9.09
N VAL A 48 -0.22 -4.25 -8.21
CA VAL A 48 0.68 -3.73 -7.17
C VAL A 48 0.08 -4.08 -5.81
N GLU A 49 0.91 -4.54 -4.89
CA GLU A 49 0.52 -4.89 -3.54
C GLU A 49 1.32 -4.06 -2.54
N MET A 50 0.69 -3.65 -1.45
CA MET A 50 1.35 -2.98 -0.34
C MET A 50 0.74 -3.37 0.99
N LEU A 51 1.57 -3.29 2.03
CA LEU A 51 1.15 -3.32 3.42
C LEU A 51 1.66 -2.04 4.07
N ILE A 52 0.73 -1.25 4.59
CA ILE A 52 1.01 0.08 5.12
C ILE A 52 0.54 0.19 6.55
N THR A 53 1.28 0.92 7.38
CA THR A 53 0.94 1.17 8.79
C THR A 53 1.10 2.64 9.09
N GLY A 54 0.13 3.22 9.80
CA GLY A 54 0.09 4.66 10.04
C GLY A 54 -1.11 5.07 10.88
N GLU A 55 -1.21 6.37 11.16
CA GLU A 55 -2.43 6.94 11.73
C GLU A 55 -3.59 6.83 10.72
N PRO A 56 -4.83 6.57 11.17
CA PRO A 56 -5.99 6.38 10.30
C PRO A 56 -6.18 7.52 9.29
N ALA A 57 -5.95 8.76 9.72
CA ALA A 57 -6.04 9.94 8.86
C ALA A 57 -4.96 9.97 7.76
N ALA A 58 -3.75 9.51 8.06
CA ALA A 58 -2.66 9.41 7.09
C ALA A 58 -2.91 8.28 6.08
N LEU A 59 -3.40 7.12 6.56
CA LEU A 59 -3.78 6.00 5.71
C LEU A 59 -4.91 6.34 4.75
N HIS A 60 -5.95 7.03 5.22
CA HIS A 60 -7.06 7.49 4.37
C HIS A 60 -6.60 8.47 3.29
N ARG A 61 -5.67 9.38 3.63
CA ARG A 61 -5.07 10.29 2.65
C ARG A 61 -4.25 9.54 1.62
N LEU A 62 -3.43 8.57 2.05
CA LEU A 62 -2.64 7.77 1.14
C LEU A 62 -3.54 6.98 0.17
N GLN A 63 -4.59 6.33 0.66
CA GLN A 63 -5.56 5.61 -0.18
C GLN A 63 -6.17 6.50 -1.27
N LYS A 64 -6.54 7.74 -0.94
CA LYS A 64 -7.03 8.71 -1.94
C LYS A 64 -5.99 9.04 -3.00
N GLU A 65 -4.74 9.24 -2.60
CA GLU A 65 -3.65 9.47 -3.54
C GLU A 65 -3.44 8.24 -4.43
N LEU A 66 -3.52 7.02 -3.90
CA LEU A 66 -3.35 5.79 -4.68
C LEU A 66 -4.32 5.73 -5.88
N HIS A 67 -5.57 6.18 -5.73
CA HIS A 67 -6.51 6.24 -6.86
C HIS A 67 -6.04 7.14 -8.01
N ARG A 68 -5.26 8.19 -7.71
CA ARG A 68 -4.68 9.09 -8.72
C ARG A 68 -3.44 8.48 -9.37
N GLY A 69 -2.54 7.94 -8.55
CA GLY A 69 -1.26 7.40 -9.00
C GLY A 69 -0.33 8.42 -9.68
N PRO A 70 0.80 7.97 -10.24
CA PRO A 70 1.68 8.81 -11.06
C PRO A 70 1.03 9.16 -12.43
N PRO A 71 1.53 10.18 -13.16
CA PRO A 71 0.87 10.69 -14.37
C PRO A 71 0.56 9.69 -15.49
N LEU A 72 1.30 8.58 -15.57
CA LEU A 72 1.13 7.55 -16.60
C LEU A 72 0.31 6.33 -16.12
N ALA A 73 -0.10 6.34 -14.85
CA ALA A 73 -0.90 5.27 -14.28
C ALA A 73 -2.39 5.47 -14.59
N GLN A 74 -3.10 4.34 -14.66
CA GLN A 74 -4.55 4.30 -14.72
C GLN A 74 -5.00 3.22 -13.76
N VAL A 75 -5.50 3.66 -12.59
CA VAL A 75 -5.99 2.74 -11.56
C VAL A 75 -7.42 2.36 -11.87
N GLU A 76 -7.69 1.06 -11.93
CA GLU A 76 -9.03 0.52 -12.21
C GLU A 76 -9.73 0.15 -10.90
N GLN A 77 -9.04 -0.55 -10.01
CA GLN A 77 -9.57 -0.98 -8.73
C GLN A 77 -8.51 -0.91 -7.63
N ILE A 78 -8.98 -0.58 -6.43
CA ILE A 78 -8.22 -0.71 -5.19
C ILE A 78 -9.04 -1.56 -4.24
N GLU A 79 -8.43 -2.63 -3.73
CA GLU A 79 -8.95 -3.42 -2.62
C GLU A 79 -8.10 -3.10 -1.39
N SER A 80 -8.75 -2.73 -0.28
CA SER A 80 -8.08 -2.49 1.00
C SER A 80 -8.73 -3.32 2.10
N ARG A 81 -7.89 -3.86 3.00
CA ARG A 81 -8.33 -4.65 4.15
C ARG A 81 -7.50 -4.26 5.37
N GLU A 82 -8.16 -4.06 6.49
CA GLU A 82 -7.50 -3.96 7.78
C GLU A 82 -6.85 -5.30 8.14
N VAL A 83 -5.64 -5.23 8.67
CA VAL A 83 -4.91 -6.40 9.16
C VAL A 83 -4.37 -6.12 10.55
N ASP A 84 -4.48 -7.10 11.44
CA ASP A 84 -3.96 -7.00 12.82
C ASP A 84 -2.42 -7.03 12.88
N THR A 85 -1.76 -7.24 11.74
CA THR A 85 -0.30 -7.27 11.67
C THR A 85 0.25 -5.87 11.89
N ARG A 86 0.69 -5.59 13.12
CA ARG A 86 1.48 -4.40 13.41
C ARG A 86 2.86 -4.58 12.78
N LEU A 87 3.11 -3.90 11.67
CA LEU A 87 4.45 -3.86 11.11
C LEU A 87 5.41 -3.19 12.10
N GLU A 88 6.49 -3.87 12.44
CA GLU A 88 7.68 -3.23 13.03
C GLU A 88 8.51 -2.49 11.97
N ALA A 89 7.84 -1.94 10.96
CA ALA A 89 8.49 -1.19 9.90
C ALA A 89 8.76 0.23 10.40
N SER A 90 10.04 0.63 10.39
CA SER A 90 10.45 2.01 10.66
C SER A 90 10.57 2.87 9.39
N ARG A 91 10.33 2.27 8.21
CA ARG A 91 10.49 2.90 6.91
C ARG A 91 9.47 2.37 5.90
N PHE A 92 9.44 3.00 4.73
CA PHE A 92 8.66 2.55 3.59
C PHE A 92 9.57 1.95 2.50
N ASP A 93 9.50 0.63 2.31
CA ASP A 93 10.37 -0.12 1.41
C ASP A 93 9.71 -0.43 0.05
N VAL A 94 10.54 -0.49 -0.99
CA VAL A 94 10.14 -1.01 -2.30
C VAL A 94 10.74 -2.39 -2.46
N LEU A 95 9.91 -3.43 -2.44
CA LEU A 95 10.36 -4.82 -2.52
C LEU A 95 10.44 -5.31 -3.96
N GLU A 96 11.10 -6.47 -4.12
CA GLU A 96 11.16 -7.23 -5.37
C GLU A 96 9.76 -7.71 -5.80
N THR A 97 9.62 -7.96 -7.10
CA THR A 97 8.37 -8.50 -7.67
C THR A 97 8.11 -9.92 -7.14
N ALA A 98 6.88 -10.22 -6.75
CA ALA A 98 6.52 -11.52 -6.17
C ALA A 98 5.20 -12.07 -6.71
N GLN A 99 4.88 -13.32 -6.36
CA GLN A 99 3.52 -13.84 -6.53
C GLN A 99 2.63 -13.27 -5.43
N ASN A 100 1.32 -13.17 -5.69
CA ASN A 100 0.39 -12.85 -4.61
C ASN A 100 0.35 -14.05 -3.64
N ILE A 101 0.74 -13.81 -2.39
CA ILE A 101 0.79 -14.85 -1.35
C ILE A 101 -0.57 -14.93 -0.62
N TRP A 102 -1.40 -13.90 -0.73
CA TRP A 102 -2.78 -13.89 -0.25
C TRP A 102 -3.68 -14.49 -1.33
N SER A 103 -3.61 -15.81 -1.47
CA SER A 103 -4.49 -16.58 -2.35
C SER A 103 -5.93 -16.52 -1.84
N GLU A 104 -6.90 -16.48 -2.75
CA GLU A 104 -8.36 -16.51 -2.50
C GLU A 104 -8.85 -17.79 -1.77
N SER A 105 -7.93 -18.65 -1.33
CA SER A 105 -8.20 -19.97 -0.74
C SER A 105 -8.13 -20.05 0.80
N GLU A 106 -7.82 -18.96 1.51
CA GLU A 106 -7.82 -18.93 2.99
C GLU A 106 -9.13 -18.42 3.61
N TRP A 107 -10.24 -18.43 2.88
CA TRP A 107 -11.58 -18.21 3.42
C TRP A 107 -12.45 -19.44 3.19
N HIS A 108 -12.36 -20.41 4.12
CA HIS A 108 -13.42 -21.38 4.39
C HIS A 108 -14.03 -21.05 5.76
#